data_AF-A0A3M2B417-F1
#
_entry.id   AF-A0A3M2B417-F1
#
_cell.length_a   1.000
_cell.length_b   1.000
_cell.length_c   1.000
_cell.angle_alpha   90.00
_cell.angle_beta   90.00
_cell.angle_gamma   90.00
#
_symmetry.space_group_name_H-M   'P 1'
#
loop_
_entity.id
_entity.type
_entity.pdbx_description
1 polymer ?
#
loop_
_entity_poly.entity_id
_entity_poly.type
_entity_poly.pdbx_seq_one_letter_code
_entity_poly.pdbx_strand_id
1 'polypeptide(L)' 'MSLRGVIHGRTIELEEDPHLPDGTKVEVELQLPPPKQRVSLTKRLQQAAQNLREDYLHDPELTAFCALDGEAWHE' A
#
# COMPACT_ATOMS: atom_id res chain seq x y z
N MET A 1 11.39 20.73 -12.00
CA MET A 1 12.50 20.87 -11.02
C MET A 1 12.90 19.46 -10.69
N SER A 2 14.17 19.03 -10.77
CA SER A 2 14.47 17.59 -10.61
C SER A 2 14.18 17.12 -9.18
N LEU A 3 13.43 16.02 -9.06
CA LEU A 3 13.07 15.41 -7.78
C LEU A 3 14.23 14.51 -7.31
N ARG A 4 14.77 14.78 -6.12
CA ARG A 4 15.92 14.06 -5.56
C ARG A 4 15.52 13.33 -4.29
N GLY A 5 15.80 12.03 -4.22
CA GLY A 5 15.46 11.16 -3.09
C GLY A 5 16.64 10.28 -2.67
N VAL A 6 16.49 9.55 -1.56
CA VAL A 6 17.48 8.56 -1.10
C VAL A 6 16.77 7.22 -0.89
N ILE A 7 17.26 6.18 -1.56
CA ILE A 7 16.77 4.81 -1.41
C ILE A 7 17.97 3.93 -1.00
N HIS A 8 17.86 3.24 0.15
CA HIS A 8 18.93 2.37 0.68
C HIS A 8 20.33 3.05 0.73
N GLY A 9 20.37 4.33 1.11
CA GLY A 9 21.62 5.12 1.19
C GLY A 9 22.19 5.57 -0.16
N ARG A 10 21.51 5.29 -1.27
CA ARG A 10 21.86 5.80 -2.60
C ARG A 10 20.98 7.00 -2.95
N THR A 11 21.62 8.09 -3.34
CA THR A 11 20.89 9.23 -3.89
C THR A 11 20.39 8.90 -5.28
N ILE A 12 19.09 9.06 -5.48
CA ILE A 12 18.43 8.97 -6.78
C ILE A 12 17.97 10.35 -7.20
N GLU A 13 18.17 10.66 -8.47
CA GLU A 13 17.65 11.86 -9.12
C GLU A 13 16.71 11.39 -10.22
N LEU A 14 15.46 11.86 -10.17
CA LEU A 14 14.51 11.59 -11.24
C LEU A 14 14.80 12.58 -12.36
N GLU A 15 15.07 12.04 -13.56
CA GLU A 15 15.29 12.84 -14.78
C GLU A 15 14.02 13.57 -15.19
N GLU A 16 12.85 12.98 -14.93
CA GLU A 16 11.53 13.55 -15.19
C GLU A 16 10.69 13.59 -13.90
N ASP A 17 9.91 14.66 -13.75
CA ASP A 17 8.93 14.75 -12.67
C ASP A 17 7.90 13.62 -12.86
N PRO A 18 7.63 12.81 -11.81
CA PRO A 18 6.67 11.71 -11.93
C PRO A 18 5.31 12.30 -12.33
N HIS A 19 4.72 11.75 -13.39
CA HIS A 19 3.41 12.21 -13.84
C HIS A 19 2.42 12.06 -12.69
N LEU A 20 1.88 13.21 -12.26
CA LEU A 20 0.72 13.21 -11.38
C LEU A 20 -0.42 12.48 -12.10
N PRO A 21 -1.24 11.69 -11.40
CA PRO A 21 -2.44 11.12 -11.99
C PRO A 21 -3.23 12.26 -12.64
N ASP A 22 -3.53 12.11 -13.93
CA ASP A 22 -4.14 13.11 -14.81
C ASP A 22 -5.60 13.45 -14.44
N GLY A 23 -6.13 12.81 -13.39
CA GLY A 23 -7.51 12.96 -12.95
C GLY A 23 -8.51 12.27 -13.88
N THR A 24 -8.03 11.52 -14.89
CA THR A 24 -8.88 10.75 -15.79
C THR A 24 -9.64 9.69 -14.98
N LYS A 25 -10.97 9.69 -15.12
CA LYS A 25 -11.81 8.67 -14.52
C LYS A 25 -11.65 7.37 -15.29
N VAL A 26 -11.12 6.35 -14.63
CA VAL A 26 -11.01 5.00 -15.17
C VAL A 26 -12.15 4.17 -14.61
N GLU A 27 -13.06 3.71 -15.48
CA GLU A 27 -14.07 2.74 -15.11
C GLU A 27 -13.46 1.33 -15.15
N VAL A 28 -13.61 0.59 -14.06
CA VAL A 28 -13.13 -0.79 -13.93
C VAL A 28 -14.31 -1.73 -13.72
N GLU A 29 -14.42 -2.76 -14.56
CA GLU A 29 -15.40 -3.82 -14.38
C GLU A 29 -14.83 -4.91 -13.47
N LEU A 30 -15.47 -5.12 -12.32
CA LEU A 30 -15.08 -6.18 -11.38
C LEU A 30 -15.74 -7.50 -11.75
N GLN A 31 -14.99 -8.38 -12.42
CA GLN A 31 -15.45 -9.73 -12.71
C GLN A 31 -15.17 -10.66 -11.52
N LEU A 32 -16.23 -11.12 -10.86
CA LEU A 32 -16.11 -12.12 -9.81
C LEU A 32 -15.71 -13.48 -10.43
N PRO A 33 -14.67 -14.15 -9.91
CA PRO A 33 -14.27 -15.43 -10.46
C PRO A 33 -15.37 -16.49 -10.27
N PRO A 34 -15.49 -17.44 -11.21
CA PRO A 34 -16.43 -18.54 -11.12
C PRO A 34 -16.19 -19.37 -9.85
N PRO A 35 -17.21 -20.07 -9.32
CA PRO A 35 -17.15 -20.73 -8.01
C PRO A 35 -15.98 -21.70 -7.83
N LYS A 36 -15.51 -22.36 -8.91
CA LYS A 36 -14.33 -23.25 -8.87
C LYS A 36 -13.02 -22.51 -8.58
N GLN A 37 -12.91 -21.23 -8.97
CA GLN A 37 -11.76 -20.35 -8.70
C GLN A 37 -11.91 -19.56 -7.39
N ARG A 38 -13.11 -19.50 -6.80
CA ARG A 38 -13.31 -18.83 -5.51
C ARG A 38 -12.55 -19.51 -4.38
N VAL A 39 -12.43 -20.84 -4.41
CA VAL A 39 -11.68 -21.61 -3.39
C VAL A 39 -10.18 -21.33 -3.44
N SER A 40 -9.61 -21.13 -4.64
CA SER A 40 -8.20 -20.72 -4.77
C SER A 40 -7.99 -19.26 -4.40
N LEU A 41 -8.96 -18.39 -4.71
CA LEU A 41 -8.93 -16.98 -4.29
C LEU A 41 -8.99 -16.84 -2.76
N THR A 42 -9.90 -17.53 -2.07
CA THR A 42 -10.02 -17.44 -0.61
C THR A 42 -8.77 -17.92 0.10
N LYS A 43 -8.14 -19.00 -0.37
CA LYS A 43 -6.84 -19.45 0.15
C LYS A 43 -5.74 -18.38 -0.02
N ARG A 44 -5.68 -17.73 -1.18
CA ARG A 44 -4.71 -16.63 -1.42
C ARG A 44 -4.97 -15.44 -0.51
N LEU A 45 -6.24 -15.04 -0.35
CA LEU A 45 -6.63 -13.96 0.55
C LEU A 45 -6.30 -14.28 2.01
N GLN A 46 -6.53 -15.52 2.45
CA GLN A 46 -6.18 -15.96 3.79
C GLN A 46 -4.66 -15.92 4.01
N GLN A 47 -3.86 -16.36 3.03
CA GLN A 47 -2.40 -16.28 3.12
C GLN A 47 -1.92 -14.83 3.16
N ALA A 48 -2.47 -13.96 2.33
CA ALA A 48 -2.14 -12.53 2.34
C ALA A 48 -2.48 -11.89 3.70
N ALA A 49 -3.64 -12.21 4.29
CA ALA A 49 -4.02 -11.74 5.61
C ALA A 49 -3.07 -12.24 6.71
N GLN A 50 -2.62 -13.50 6.62
CA GLN A 50 -1.62 -14.02 7.56
C GLN A 50 -0.29 -13.28 7.40
N ASN A 51 0.19 -13.07 6.18
CA ASN A 51 1.44 -12.35 5.94
C ASN A 51 1.38 -10.93 6.51
N LEU A 52 0.31 -10.18 6.25
CA LEU A 52 0.13 -8.84 6.82
C LEU A 52 0.13 -8.83 8.35
N ARG A 53 -0.44 -9.88 8.97
CA ARG A 53 -0.42 -10.02 10.42
C ARG A 53 0.99 -10.27 10.94
N GLU A 54 1.76 -11.14 10.29
CA GLU A 54 3.16 -11.38 10.67
C GLU A 54 3.99 -10.11 10.48
N ASP A 55 3.82 -9.40 9.37
CA ASP A 55 4.49 -8.11 9.09
C ASP A 55 4.17 -7.10 10.21
N TYR A 56 2.90 -6.97 10.61
CA TYR A 56 2.49 -6.10 11.72
C TYR A 56 3.10 -6.50 13.08
N LEU A 57 3.25 -7.80 13.35
CA LEU A 57 3.82 -8.30 14.60
C LEU A 57 5.35 -8.17 14.65
N HIS A 58 6.01 -8.16 13.49
CA HIS A 58 7.47 -8.25 13.40
C HIS A 58 8.14 -6.98 12.88
N ASP A 59 7.37 -6.02 12.37
CA ASP A 59 7.88 -4.71 11.96
C ASP A 59 7.37 -3.59 12.90
N PRO A 60 8.21 -3.13 13.85
CA PRO A 60 7.85 -2.06 14.78
C PRO A 60 7.64 -0.70 14.09
N GLU A 61 8.14 -0.49 12.85
CA GLU A 61 7.87 0.75 12.10
C GLU A 61 6.44 0.79 11.57
N LEU A 62 5.82 -0.36 11.28
CA LEU A 62 4.39 -0.46 10.93
C LEU A 62 3.47 -0.31 12.15
N THR A 63 3.95 -0.66 13.34
CA THR A 63 3.23 -0.45 14.62
C THR A 63 3.36 0.99 15.13
N ALA A 64 4.34 1.76 14.66
CA ALA A 64 4.67 3.09 15.17
C ALA A 64 3.57 4.14 14.95
N PHE A 65 2.69 3.97 13.95
CA PHE A 65 1.59 4.90 13.68
C PHE A 65 0.42 4.80 14.66
N CYS A 66 0.36 3.76 15.50
CA CYS A 66 -0.63 3.67 16.58
C CYS A 66 -0.24 4.46 17.84
N ALA A 67 0.98 5.00 17.91
CA ALA A 67 1.47 5.79 19.04
C ALA A 67 1.37 7.31 18.81
N LEU A 68 0.55 7.77 17.87
CA LEU A 68 0.09 9.15 17.87
C LEU A 68 -1.09 9.24 18.83
N ASP A 69 -0.75 9.50 20.09
CA ASP A 69 -1.69 9.92 21.14
C ASP A 69 -2.66 10.96 20.57
N GLY A 70 -3.95 10.61 20.53
CA GLY A 70 -5.07 11.37 21.08
C GLY A 70 -5.24 12.88 20.84
N GLU A 71 -4.46 13.57 20.02
CA GLU A 71 -4.57 15.02 19.84
C GLU A 71 -4.59 15.42 18.37
N ALA A 72 -5.80 15.53 17.80
CA ALA A 72 -6.19 16.54 16.81
C ALA A 72 -7.56 16.19 16.17
N TRP A 73 -8.61 16.10 16.98
CA TRP A 73 -9.96 16.39 16.50
C TRP A 73 -10.57 17.43 17.43
N HIS A 74 -10.00 18.64 17.40
CA HIS A 74 -10.66 19.83 17.93
C HIS A 74 -11.25 20.59 16.74
N GLU A 75 -12.58 20.66 16.69
CA GLU A 75 -13.33 21.71 16.01
C GLU A 75 -13.96 22.61 17.08
#